data_AF-A0A9P8N5Y0-F1
#
_entry.id   AF-A0A9P8N5Y0-F1
#
_cell.length_a   1.000
_cell.length_b   1.000
_cell.length_c   1.000
_cell.angle_alpha   90.00
_cell.angle_beta   90.00
_cell.angle_gamma   90.00
#
_symmetry.space_group_name_H-M   'P 1'
#
loop_
_entity.id
_entity.type
_entity.pdbx_description
1 polymer ?
#
loop_
_entity_poly.entity_id
_entity_poly.type
_entity_poly.pdbx_seq_one_letter_code
_entity_poly.pdbx_strand_id
1 'polypeptide(L)'
;MALSTKVAEALAQAESTSGEKSPLYEALLADIKKLSTPATAAADLNAIADSFVGQALGVVSTRAVLAAFIATLKGLGNDDLCIDVGARTLTLLAGQPSSFLDATATLCELVAAAHESNDDFADAARALAAIPLDSSQRKVTDEDKARIWVRIVRNYLEVDDSTAAETYINKLKNIMHTVSDPDLNLHFRLSQARIQDAKRDFLSASQRYHEISFSPAIADEERLHTLAMAVKCAILAPAGPMRSRALARLYKDERAVQLGEFGILEKIFLDRLLSPQEVAKFAEGLQPHQLATTSDGSTVLAKAVVEHNLLGASRLYNNIQFEALGSLLGLDAEKAEETTARMVEQGRLVGRIDQLDGIVWFEGGEASGEKGSGRAEVITGKEMRRWGANVESLSEDVENITNSLQKEFPDFVAANLVV
;
A
#
# COMPACT_ATOMS: atom_id res chain seq x y z
N MET A 1 -16.33 18.33 35.12
CA MET A 1 -17.66 18.97 35.01
C MET A 1 -18.54 18.47 36.15
N ALA A 2 -19.48 19.28 36.62
CA ALA A 2 -20.37 18.90 37.71
C ALA A 2 -21.41 17.87 37.23
N LEU A 3 -21.71 16.88 38.07
CA LEU A 3 -22.79 15.92 37.83
C LEU A 3 -24.14 16.65 37.77
N SER A 4 -25.03 16.21 36.89
CA SER A 4 -26.44 16.59 36.97
C SER A 4 -27.00 16.11 38.30
N THR A 5 -27.65 17.02 39.04
CA THR A 5 -28.24 16.69 40.36
C THR A 5 -29.27 15.57 40.25
N LYS A 6 -30.01 15.51 39.13
CA LYS A 6 -31.00 14.44 38.86
C LYS A 6 -30.35 13.08 38.66
N VAL A 7 -29.20 13.03 38.00
CA VAL A 7 -28.44 11.79 37.78
C VAL A 7 -27.78 11.33 39.09
N ALA A 8 -27.26 12.27 39.88
CA ALA A 8 -26.70 11.97 41.20
C ALA A 8 -27.75 11.39 42.16
N GLU A 9 -28.97 11.95 42.18
CA GLU A 9 -30.09 11.44 42.99
C GLU A 9 -30.54 10.04 42.54
N ALA A 10 -30.66 9.82 41.22
CA ALA A 10 -31.03 8.51 40.68
C ALA A 10 -29.95 7.44 40.92
N LEU A 11 -28.66 7.81 40.84
CA LEU A 11 -27.54 6.95 41.19
C LEU A 11 -27.57 6.57 42.67
N ALA A 12 -27.74 7.55 43.57
CA ALA A 12 -27.83 7.29 45.01
C ALA A 12 -29.02 6.36 45.36
N GLN A 13 -30.14 6.49 44.63
CA GLN A 13 -31.29 5.59 44.76
C GLN A 13 -30.97 4.16 44.29
N ALA A 14 -30.26 4.01 43.17
CA ALA A 14 -29.84 2.71 42.66
C ALA A 14 -28.82 2.03 43.59
N GLU A 15 -27.90 2.78 44.19
CA GLU A 15 -26.87 2.27 45.10
C GLU A 15 -27.44 1.79 46.45
N SER A 16 -28.42 2.53 47.00
CA SER A 16 -29.06 2.26 48.30
C SER A 16 -30.12 1.15 48.27
N THR A 17 -30.59 0.76 47.09
CA THR A 17 -31.61 -0.28 46.94
C THR A 17 -31.05 -1.68 47.23
N SER A 18 -31.67 -2.41 48.16
CA SER A 18 -31.25 -3.77 48.57
C SER A 18 -31.69 -4.90 47.62
N GLY A 19 -32.50 -4.58 46.61
CA GLY A 19 -33.07 -5.53 45.64
C GLY A 19 -32.28 -5.63 44.33
N GLU A 20 -32.96 -6.04 43.24
CA GLU A 20 -32.35 -6.08 41.90
C GLU A 20 -32.00 -4.67 41.39
N LYS A 21 -30.71 -4.36 41.36
CA LYS A 21 -30.19 -3.05 40.95
C LYS A 21 -30.09 -2.88 39.42
N SER A 22 -29.97 -3.96 38.64
CA SER A 22 -29.87 -3.95 37.16
C SER A 22 -30.95 -3.11 36.46
N PRO A 23 -32.25 -3.32 36.71
CA PRO A 23 -33.31 -2.58 36.00
C PRO A 23 -33.31 -1.08 36.32
N LEU A 24 -32.80 -0.68 37.49
CA LEU A 24 -32.67 0.74 37.84
C LEU A 24 -31.60 1.43 37.01
N TYR A 25 -30.45 0.78 36.79
CA TYR A 25 -29.41 1.30 35.90
C TYR A 25 -29.88 1.34 34.44
N GLU A 26 -30.60 0.30 33.98
CA GLU A 26 -31.15 0.28 32.61
C GLU A 26 -32.16 1.39 32.38
N ALA A 27 -33.06 1.65 33.34
CA ALA A 27 -34.00 2.77 33.28
C ALA A 27 -33.28 4.13 33.29
N LEU A 28 -32.25 4.28 34.13
CA LEU A 28 -31.43 5.49 34.18
C LEU A 28 -30.75 5.79 32.84
N LEU A 29 -30.22 4.76 32.19
CA LEU A 29 -29.59 4.87 30.86
C LEU A 29 -30.61 5.21 29.77
N ALA A 30 -31.80 4.62 29.80
CA ALA A 30 -32.87 4.91 28.85
C ALA A 30 -33.33 6.39 28.92
N ASP A 31 -33.39 6.96 30.13
CA ASP A 31 -33.81 8.35 30.35
C ASP A 31 -32.66 9.37 30.32
N ILE A 32 -31.42 8.96 30.01
CA ILE A 32 -30.23 9.83 30.07
C ILE A 32 -30.39 11.10 29.21
N LYS A 33 -31.05 10.99 28.05
CA LYS A 33 -31.33 12.11 27.14
C LYS A 33 -32.26 13.17 27.74
N LYS A 34 -33.08 12.80 28.73
CA LYS A 34 -33.98 13.71 29.46
C LYS A 34 -33.33 14.25 30.74
N LEU A 35 -32.41 13.48 31.33
CA LEU A 35 -31.81 13.75 32.64
C LEU A 35 -30.52 14.57 32.55
N SER A 36 -29.78 14.43 31.46
CA SER A 36 -28.47 15.04 31.24
C SER A 36 -28.56 16.15 30.20
N THR A 37 -27.67 17.15 30.31
CA THR A 37 -27.46 18.17 29.28
C THR A 37 -26.17 17.86 28.52
N PRO A 38 -25.95 18.40 27.30
CA PRO A 38 -24.70 18.17 26.57
C PRO A 38 -23.43 18.50 27.38
N ALA A 39 -23.51 19.49 28.28
CA ALA A 39 -22.39 19.88 29.15
C ALA A 39 -22.18 18.97 30.38
N THR A 40 -23.16 18.15 30.76
CA THR A 40 -23.05 17.23 31.91
C THR A 40 -22.99 15.76 31.49
N ALA A 41 -23.40 15.43 30.26
CA ALA A 41 -23.54 14.06 29.76
C ALA A 41 -22.28 13.21 29.94
N ALA A 42 -21.08 13.76 29.71
CA ALA A 42 -19.82 13.04 29.91
C ALA A 42 -19.60 12.67 31.38
N ALA A 43 -19.81 13.63 32.30
CA ALA A 43 -19.67 13.39 33.73
C ALA A 43 -20.75 12.43 34.26
N ASP A 44 -21.98 12.57 33.78
CA ASP A 44 -23.13 11.76 34.15
C ASP A 44 -22.93 10.29 33.74
N LEU A 45 -22.53 10.04 32.49
CA LEU A 45 -22.26 8.68 31.99
C LEU A 45 -21.03 8.05 32.64
N ASN A 46 -19.97 8.83 32.88
CA ASN A 46 -18.78 8.36 33.58
C ASN A 46 -19.10 7.93 35.02
N ALA A 47 -19.92 8.69 35.74
CA ALA A 47 -20.35 8.32 37.09
C ALA A 47 -21.25 7.07 37.09
N ILE A 48 -22.11 6.91 36.08
CA ILE A 48 -22.90 5.68 35.91
C ILE A 48 -21.96 4.48 35.69
N ALA A 49 -20.96 4.61 34.82
CA ALA A 49 -19.95 3.58 34.57
C ALA A 49 -19.15 3.21 35.83
N ASP A 50 -18.65 4.21 36.56
CA ASP A 50 -17.94 3.99 37.82
C ASP A 50 -18.82 3.24 38.84
N SER A 51 -20.11 3.62 38.94
CA SER A 51 -21.03 3.04 39.91
C SER A 51 -21.40 1.59 39.57
N PHE A 52 -21.85 1.26 38.36
CA PHE A 52 -22.27 -0.12 38.07
C PHE A 52 -21.09 -1.10 37.99
N VAL A 53 -19.87 -0.64 37.69
CA VAL A 53 -18.66 -1.47 37.73
C VAL A 53 -18.16 -1.65 39.16
N GLY A 54 -18.26 -0.62 40.01
CA GLY A 54 -17.90 -0.68 41.42
C GLY A 54 -18.89 -1.47 42.28
N GLN A 55 -20.16 -1.50 41.87
CA GLN A 55 -21.20 -2.28 42.55
C GLN A 55 -21.07 -3.76 42.15
N ALA A 56 -21.01 -4.65 43.14
CA ALA A 56 -20.94 -6.10 42.94
C ALA A 56 -22.30 -6.68 42.48
N LEU A 57 -22.81 -6.21 41.34
CA LEU A 57 -24.12 -6.57 40.75
C LEU A 57 -24.20 -8.04 40.29
N GLY A 58 -23.06 -8.72 40.20
CA GLY A 58 -22.95 -10.04 39.61
C GLY A 58 -22.84 -9.99 38.09
N VAL A 59 -22.21 -11.03 37.51
CA VAL A 59 -21.79 -11.04 36.10
C VAL A 59 -22.95 -10.84 35.12
N VAL A 60 -24.11 -11.45 35.38
CA VAL A 60 -25.27 -11.39 34.47
C VAL A 60 -25.85 -9.97 34.41
N SER A 61 -26.07 -9.36 35.57
CA SER A 61 -26.59 -7.99 35.67
C SER A 61 -25.59 -6.96 35.13
N THR A 62 -24.30 -7.08 35.44
CA THR A 62 -23.28 -6.18 34.87
C THR A 62 -23.22 -6.27 33.35
N ARG A 63 -23.38 -7.47 32.75
CA ARG A 63 -23.46 -7.63 31.29
C ARG A 63 -24.68 -6.94 30.68
N ALA A 64 -25.85 -7.08 31.30
CA ALA A 64 -27.08 -6.44 30.83
C ALA A 64 -26.97 -4.91 30.86
N VAL A 65 -26.48 -4.36 31.98
CA VAL A 65 -26.24 -2.92 32.13
C VAL A 65 -25.17 -2.41 31.15
N LEU A 66 -24.06 -3.15 30.95
CA LEU A 66 -23.05 -2.81 29.95
C LEU A 66 -23.62 -2.77 28.53
N ALA A 67 -24.46 -3.74 28.16
CA ALA A 67 -25.11 -3.74 26.86
C ALA A 67 -26.05 -2.53 26.67
N ALA A 68 -26.85 -2.19 27.68
CA ALA A 68 -27.69 -1.01 27.68
C ALA A 68 -26.85 0.29 27.61
N PHE A 69 -25.71 0.34 28.31
CA PHE A 69 -24.78 1.46 28.30
C PHE A 69 -24.19 1.70 26.91
N ILE A 70 -23.69 0.64 26.27
CA ILE A 70 -23.13 0.70 24.90
C ILE A 70 -24.20 1.14 23.89
N ALA A 71 -25.43 0.60 24.00
CA ALA A 71 -26.54 1.01 23.16
C ALA A 71 -26.91 2.50 23.36
N THR A 72 -26.83 2.98 24.60
CA THR A 72 -27.09 4.38 24.94
C THR A 72 -26.03 5.30 24.36
N LEU A 73 -24.74 4.96 24.51
CA LEU A 73 -23.63 5.70 23.90
C LEU A 73 -23.79 5.79 22.38
N LYS A 74 -24.07 4.65 21.72
CA LYS A 74 -24.33 4.62 20.28
C LYS A 74 -25.54 5.47 19.89
N GLY A 75 -26.60 5.46 20.70
CA GLY A 75 -27.83 6.22 20.46
C GLY A 75 -27.71 7.74 20.70
N LEU A 76 -26.66 8.21 21.38
CA LEU A 76 -26.38 9.63 21.58
C LEU A 76 -25.74 10.28 20.34
N GLY A 77 -25.00 9.50 19.54
CA GLY A 77 -24.44 9.96 18.26
C GLY A 77 -23.47 11.13 18.38
N ASN A 78 -22.75 11.22 19.51
CA ASN A 78 -21.73 12.23 19.74
C ASN A 78 -20.38 11.51 19.91
N ASP A 79 -19.48 11.71 18.94
CA ASP A 79 -18.22 10.98 18.84
C ASP A 79 -17.24 11.37 19.95
N ASP A 80 -17.10 12.66 20.26
CA ASP A 80 -16.25 13.16 21.36
C ASP A 80 -16.69 12.59 22.72
N LEU A 81 -18.01 12.55 22.96
CA LEU A 81 -18.58 11.96 24.16
C LEU A 81 -18.32 10.45 24.23
N CYS A 82 -18.44 9.77 23.09
CA CYS A 82 -18.20 8.33 22.98
C CYS A 82 -16.74 7.99 23.27
N ILE A 83 -15.80 8.81 22.79
CA ILE A 83 -14.36 8.66 23.02
C ILE A 83 -14.06 8.85 24.52
N ASP A 84 -14.45 9.97 25.13
CA ASP A 84 -14.16 10.28 26.54
C ASP A 84 -14.74 9.21 27.48
N VAL A 85 -16.05 8.96 27.36
CA VAL A 85 -16.76 8.01 28.23
C VAL A 85 -16.34 6.57 27.96
N GLY A 86 -16.16 6.21 26.68
CA GLY A 86 -15.75 4.87 26.28
C GLY A 86 -14.34 4.54 26.74
N ALA A 87 -13.36 5.44 26.57
CA ALA A 87 -11.98 5.23 27.02
C ALA A 87 -11.88 5.06 28.55
N ARG A 88 -12.62 5.88 29.32
CA ARG A 88 -12.70 5.71 30.77
C ARG A 88 -13.31 4.36 31.15
N THR A 89 -14.42 3.99 30.52
CA THR A 89 -15.11 2.72 30.78
C THR A 89 -14.22 1.52 30.43
N LEU A 90 -13.46 1.57 29.33
CA LEU A 90 -12.47 0.54 28.98
C LEU A 90 -11.36 0.41 30.04
N THR A 91 -10.92 1.54 30.62
CA THR A 91 -9.93 1.53 31.72
C THR A 91 -10.48 0.85 32.97
N LEU A 92 -11.75 1.07 33.30
CA LEU A 92 -12.42 0.38 34.42
C LEU A 92 -12.55 -1.13 34.16
N LEU A 93 -12.86 -1.52 32.92
CA LEU A 93 -13.03 -2.91 32.52
C LEU A 93 -11.71 -3.68 32.40
N ALA A 94 -10.56 -3.01 32.24
CA ALA A 94 -9.25 -3.66 32.11
C ALA A 94 -8.86 -4.50 33.34
N GLY A 95 -9.35 -4.14 34.54
CA GLY A 95 -9.13 -4.89 35.78
C GLY A 95 -10.19 -5.94 36.11
N GLN A 96 -11.21 -6.11 35.25
CA GLN A 96 -12.38 -6.93 35.53
C GLN A 96 -12.24 -8.37 34.99
N PRO A 97 -13.08 -9.33 35.45
CA PRO A 97 -13.04 -10.71 34.98
C PRO A 97 -13.25 -10.85 33.47
N SER A 98 -12.70 -11.93 32.90
CA SER A 98 -12.85 -12.29 31.50
C SER A 98 -14.30 -12.51 31.03
N SER A 99 -15.25 -12.57 31.96
CA SER A 99 -16.67 -12.61 31.65
C SER A 99 -17.17 -11.37 30.90
N PHE A 100 -16.46 -10.25 30.88
CA PHE A 100 -16.89 -9.03 30.18
C PHE A 100 -16.22 -8.81 28.82
N LEU A 101 -15.38 -9.74 28.34
CA LEU A 101 -14.60 -9.59 27.11
C LEU A 101 -15.44 -9.24 25.87
N ASP A 102 -16.63 -9.79 25.73
CA ASP A 102 -17.51 -9.49 24.59
C ASP A 102 -18.04 -8.06 24.63
N ALA A 103 -18.40 -7.56 25.82
CA ALA A 103 -18.84 -6.17 26.00
C ALA A 103 -17.66 -5.18 25.86
N THR A 104 -16.46 -5.57 26.31
CA THR A 104 -15.24 -4.80 26.09
C THR A 104 -14.93 -4.70 24.59
N ALA A 105 -15.06 -5.79 23.84
CA ALA A 105 -14.83 -5.80 22.40
C ALA A 105 -15.81 -4.88 21.66
N THR A 106 -17.10 -4.94 21.97
CA THR A 106 -18.10 -4.07 21.33
C THR A 106 -17.89 -2.60 21.70
N LEU A 107 -17.45 -2.31 22.92
CA LEU A 107 -17.07 -0.94 23.32
C LEU A 107 -15.82 -0.45 22.59
N CYS A 108 -14.77 -1.28 22.44
CA CYS A 108 -13.59 -0.95 21.63
C CYS A 108 -13.95 -0.64 20.18
N GLU A 109 -14.84 -1.44 19.56
CA GLU A 109 -15.30 -1.20 18.19
C GLU A 109 -16.08 0.11 18.05
N LEU A 110 -16.87 0.46 19.07
CA LEU A 110 -17.62 1.73 19.10
C LEU A 110 -16.68 2.93 19.25
N VAL A 111 -15.73 2.85 20.19
CA VAL A 111 -14.71 3.91 20.39
C VAL A 111 -13.83 4.07 19.15
N ALA A 112 -13.44 2.97 18.51
CA ALA A 112 -12.69 3.02 17.26
C ALA A 112 -13.49 3.67 16.12
N ALA A 113 -14.79 3.39 16.01
CA ALA A 113 -15.65 4.05 15.04
C ALA A 113 -15.76 5.57 15.29
N ALA A 114 -15.84 6.00 16.56
CA ALA A 114 -15.85 7.41 16.91
C ALA A 114 -14.53 8.11 16.57
N HIS A 115 -13.38 7.48 16.85
CA HIS A 115 -12.07 8.00 16.42
C HIS A 115 -11.93 8.05 14.88
N GLU A 116 -12.43 7.04 14.16
CA GLU A 116 -12.45 7.06 12.68
C GLU A 116 -13.30 8.21 12.13
N SER A 117 -14.45 8.53 12.75
CA SER A 117 -15.27 9.70 12.37
C SER A 117 -14.57 11.04 12.59
N ASN A 118 -13.67 11.11 13.58
CA ASN A 118 -12.89 12.30 13.93
C ASN A 118 -11.54 12.39 13.20
N ASP A 119 -11.26 11.49 12.24
CA ASP A 119 -9.97 11.35 11.54
C ASP A 119 -8.77 11.00 12.47
N ASP A 120 -9.04 10.51 13.69
CA ASP A 120 -8.04 10.07 14.67
C ASP A 120 -7.63 8.60 14.44
N PHE A 121 -7.14 8.28 13.24
CA PHE A 121 -6.93 6.88 12.83
C PHE A 121 -5.92 6.11 13.70
N ALA A 122 -4.87 6.77 14.23
CA ALA A 122 -3.89 6.13 15.10
C ALA A 122 -4.51 5.66 16.43
N ASP A 123 -5.43 6.44 17.01
CA ASP A 123 -6.15 6.07 18.22
C ASP A 123 -7.21 5.01 17.95
N ALA A 124 -7.91 5.08 16.81
CA ALA A 124 -8.82 4.03 16.37
C ALA A 124 -8.12 2.67 16.24
N ALA A 125 -6.94 2.64 15.62
CA ALA A 125 -6.14 1.42 15.48
C ALA A 125 -5.72 0.85 16.84
N ARG A 126 -5.33 1.71 17.80
CA ARG A 126 -4.99 1.31 19.17
C ARG A 126 -6.19 0.77 19.95
N ALA A 127 -7.37 1.37 19.81
CA ALA A 127 -8.60 0.89 20.43
C ALA A 127 -8.99 -0.51 19.94
N LEU A 128 -8.90 -0.76 18.63
CA LEU A 128 -9.14 -2.09 18.04
C LEU A 128 -8.06 -3.11 18.43
N ALA A 129 -6.80 -2.69 18.51
CA ALA A 129 -5.69 -3.55 18.92
C ALA A 129 -5.81 -4.07 20.37
N ALA A 130 -6.54 -3.34 21.23
CA ALA A 130 -6.80 -3.76 22.60
C ALA A 130 -7.77 -4.94 22.72
N ILE A 131 -8.50 -5.30 21.64
CA ILE A 131 -9.42 -6.43 21.64
C ILE A 131 -8.61 -7.74 21.68
N PRO A 132 -8.83 -8.62 22.67
CA PRO A 132 -8.06 -9.87 22.80
C PRO A 132 -8.60 -10.94 21.84
N LEU A 133 -8.25 -10.82 20.56
CA LEU A 133 -8.72 -11.69 19.47
C LEU A 133 -8.18 -13.12 19.54
N ASP A 134 -7.03 -13.33 20.18
CA ASP A 134 -6.38 -14.65 20.31
C ASP A 134 -6.57 -15.29 21.69
N SER A 135 -7.48 -14.76 22.51
CA SER A 135 -7.78 -15.32 23.82
C SER A 135 -8.52 -16.66 23.72
N SER A 136 -8.11 -17.64 24.53
CA SER A 136 -8.81 -18.93 24.66
C SER A 136 -10.21 -18.80 25.28
N GLN A 137 -10.49 -17.66 25.92
CA GLN A 137 -11.75 -17.40 26.61
C GLN A 137 -12.84 -16.85 25.67
N ARG A 138 -12.48 -16.35 24.48
CA ARG A 138 -13.40 -15.82 23.47
C ARG A 138 -13.15 -16.51 22.13
N LYS A 139 -14.09 -17.36 21.69
CA LYS A 139 -14.01 -17.98 20.35
C LYS A 139 -14.48 -16.99 19.29
N VAL A 140 -13.53 -16.37 18.60
CA VAL A 140 -13.77 -15.48 17.46
C VAL A 140 -13.46 -16.25 16.17
N THR A 141 -14.33 -16.14 15.17
CA THR A 141 -14.10 -16.77 13.85
C THR A 141 -12.92 -16.13 13.14
N ASP A 142 -12.26 -16.84 12.22
CA ASP A 142 -11.16 -16.26 11.44
C ASP A 142 -11.63 -15.06 10.61
N GLU A 143 -12.88 -15.07 10.14
CA GLU A 143 -13.47 -13.97 9.37
C GLU A 143 -13.65 -12.70 10.23
N ASP A 144 -14.13 -12.83 11.46
CA ASP A 144 -14.26 -11.69 12.38
C ASP A 144 -12.90 -11.15 12.82
N LYS A 145 -11.91 -12.04 13.03
CA LYS A 145 -10.50 -11.62 13.25
C LYS A 145 -9.97 -10.84 12.06
N ALA A 146 -10.20 -11.34 10.85
CA ALA A 146 -9.75 -10.70 9.62
C ALA A 146 -10.38 -9.32 9.46
N ARG A 147 -11.69 -9.17 9.76
CA ARG A 147 -12.39 -7.88 9.71
C ARG A 147 -11.73 -6.83 10.62
N ILE A 148 -11.40 -7.20 11.86
CA ILE A 148 -10.78 -6.27 12.82
C ILE A 148 -9.34 -5.95 12.40
N TRP A 149 -8.54 -6.96 12.03
CA TRP A 149 -7.15 -6.72 11.62
C TRP A 149 -7.06 -5.91 10.33
N VAL A 150 -7.94 -6.12 9.34
CA VAL A 150 -7.98 -5.30 8.12
C VAL A 150 -8.30 -3.84 8.47
N ARG A 151 -9.23 -3.61 9.39
CA ARG A 151 -9.58 -2.25 9.86
C ARG A 151 -8.41 -1.57 10.57
N ILE A 152 -7.69 -2.29 11.44
CA ILE A 152 -6.45 -1.80 12.08
C ILE A 152 -5.41 -1.42 11.02
N VAL A 153 -5.17 -2.29 10.04
CA VAL A 153 -4.20 -2.04 8.97
C VAL A 153 -4.57 -0.78 8.19
N ARG A 154 -5.86 -0.63 7.81
CA ARG A 154 -6.34 0.56 7.10
C ARG A 154 -6.09 1.83 7.91
N ASN A 155 -6.44 1.84 9.19
CA ASN A 155 -6.23 3.00 10.06
C ASN A 155 -4.75 3.39 10.19
N TYR A 156 -3.84 2.43 10.36
CA TYR A 156 -2.40 2.75 10.37
C TYR A 156 -1.88 3.27 9.03
N LEU A 157 -2.45 2.82 7.91
CA LEU A 157 -2.08 3.31 6.58
C LEU A 157 -2.57 4.73 6.29
N GLU A 158 -3.62 5.21 6.96
CA GLU A 158 -4.06 6.62 6.84
C GLU A 158 -3.13 7.60 7.56
N VAL A 159 -2.35 7.14 8.54
CA VAL A 159 -1.32 7.93 9.24
C VAL A 159 0.11 7.60 8.78
N ASP A 160 0.25 6.95 7.62
CA ASP A 160 1.53 6.52 7.02
C ASP A 160 2.40 5.59 7.92
N ASP A 161 1.83 4.97 8.96
CA ASP A 161 2.54 3.99 9.81
C ASP A 161 2.52 2.59 9.18
N SER A 162 3.27 2.45 8.09
CA SER A 162 3.47 1.19 7.39
C SER A 162 4.09 0.08 8.25
N THR A 163 4.79 0.44 9.32
CA THR A 163 5.48 -0.53 10.21
C THR A 163 4.48 -1.19 11.15
N ALA A 164 3.63 -0.40 11.80
CA ALA A 164 2.53 -0.92 12.59
C ALA A 164 1.55 -1.72 11.72
N ALA A 165 1.20 -1.20 10.55
CA ALA A 165 0.35 -1.90 9.58
C ALA A 165 0.92 -3.27 9.17
N GLU A 166 2.23 -3.37 8.94
CA GLU A 166 2.89 -4.63 8.57
C GLU A 166 2.77 -5.73 9.65
N THR A 167 2.73 -5.33 10.92
CA THR A 167 2.56 -6.29 12.02
C THR A 167 1.23 -7.04 11.90
N TYR A 168 0.15 -6.31 11.58
CA TYR A 168 -1.19 -6.90 11.44
C TYR A 168 -1.41 -7.56 10.07
N ILE A 169 -0.79 -7.06 8.99
CA ILE A 169 -0.88 -7.74 7.69
C ILE A 169 -0.21 -9.12 7.73
N ASN A 170 0.86 -9.29 8.51
CA ASN A 170 1.53 -10.58 8.67
C ASN A 170 0.67 -11.57 9.48
N LYS A 171 -0.12 -11.09 10.45
CA LYS A 171 -1.14 -11.93 11.12
C LYS A 171 -2.23 -12.37 10.16
N LEU A 172 -2.74 -11.43 9.34
CA LEU A 172 -3.73 -11.71 8.30
C LEU A 172 -3.25 -12.78 7.31
N LYS A 173 -2.00 -12.71 6.83
CA LYS A 173 -1.44 -13.73 5.90
C LYS A 173 -1.62 -15.17 6.38
N ASN A 174 -1.59 -15.41 7.69
CA ASN A 174 -1.73 -16.74 8.27
C ASN A 174 -3.17 -17.26 8.23
N ILE A 175 -4.17 -16.39 8.19
CA ILE A 175 -5.60 -16.77 8.26
C ILE A 175 -6.38 -16.46 6.99
N MET A 176 -5.91 -15.59 6.10
CA MET A 176 -6.68 -15.16 4.92
C MET A 176 -7.05 -16.30 3.97
N HIS A 177 -6.36 -17.44 4.02
CA HIS A 177 -6.71 -18.63 3.24
C HIS A 177 -7.99 -19.33 3.73
N THR A 178 -8.45 -19.05 4.95
CA THR A 178 -9.72 -19.58 5.52
C THR A 178 -10.89 -18.59 5.34
N VAL A 179 -10.62 -17.37 4.87
CA VAL A 179 -11.61 -16.29 4.72
C VAL A 179 -12.15 -16.27 3.29
N SER A 180 -13.45 -16.52 3.16
CA SER A 180 -14.15 -16.56 1.86
C SER A 180 -14.72 -15.21 1.42
N ASP A 181 -14.75 -14.20 2.29
CA ASP A 181 -15.33 -12.89 2.01
C ASP A 181 -14.51 -12.14 0.93
N PRO A 182 -15.10 -11.83 -0.25
CA PRO A 182 -14.43 -11.13 -1.33
C PRO A 182 -13.94 -9.72 -0.95
N ASP A 183 -14.71 -8.99 -0.15
CA ASP A 183 -14.41 -7.59 0.19
C ASP A 183 -13.22 -7.51 1.16
N LEU A 184 -13.19 -8.40 2.15
CA LEU A 184 -12.02 -8.54 3.05
C LEU A 184 -10.77 -8.97 2.27
N ASN A 185 -10.92 -9.90 1.33
CA ASN A 185 -9.80 -10.31 0.47
C ASN A 185 -9.26 -9.15 -0.38
N LEU A 186 -10.15 -8.31 -0.91
CA LEU A 186 -9.77 -7.13 -1.67
C LEU A 186 -9.02 -6.12 -0.78
N HIS A 187 -9.59 -5.76 0.38
CA HIS A 187 -8.94 -4.84 1.32
C HIS A 187 -7.59 -5.36 1.82
N PHE A 188 -7.46 -6.66 2.07
CA PHE A 188 -6.20 -7.30 2.41
C PHE A 188 -5.15 -7.13 1.30
N ARG A 189 -5.50 -7.44 0.05
CA ARG A 189 -4.59 -7.31 -1.11
C ARG A 189 -4.16 -5.86 -1.33
N LEU A 190 -5.11 -4.91 -1.26
CA LEU A 190 -4.84 -3.49 -1.42
C LEU A 190 -3.92 -2.96 -0.31
N SER A 191 -4.19 -3.35 0.94
CA SER A 191 -3.35 -2.98 2.08
C SER A 191 -1.93 -3.53 1.93
N GLN A 192 -1.79 -4.77 1.42
CA GLN A 192 -0.48 -5.34 1.14
C GLN A 192 0.27 -4.56 0.05
N ALA A 193 -0.41 -4.12 -1.00
CA ALA A 193 0.19 -3.29 -2.04
C ALA A 193 0.66 -1.93 -1.48
N ARG A 194 -0.19 -1.24 -0.70
CA ARG A 194 0.15 0.04 -0.02
C ARG A 194 1.36 -0.09 0.91
N ILE A 195 1.43 -1.16 1.70
CA ILE A 195 2.57 -1.42 2.60
C ILE A 195 3.86 -1.63 1.78
N GLN A 196 3.81 -2.40 0.69
CA GLN A 196 4.99 -2.63 -0.16
C GLN A 196 5.47 -1.36 -0.86
N ASP A 197 4.54 -0.52 -1.32
CA ASP A 197 4.84 0.79 -1.92
C ASP A 197 5.55 1.71 -0.90
N ALA A 198 4.98 1.84 0.31
CA ALA A 198 5.58 2.61 1.40
C ALA A 198 6.97 2.10 1.82
N LYS A 199 7.17 0.78 1.80
CA LYS A 199 8.47 0.13 2.07
C LYS A 199 9.46 0.21 0.91
N ARG A 200 9.11 0.87 -0.20
CA ARG A 200 9.93 0.99 -1.41
C ARG A 200 10.19 -0.35 -2.12
N ASP A 201 9.37 -1.37 -1.85
CA ASP A 201 9.33 -2.63 -2.59
C ASP A 201 8.42 -2.47 -3.83
N PHE A 202 8.83 -1.54 -4.71
CA PHE A 202 7.97 -1.05 -5.80
C PHE A 202 7.63 -2.11 -6.84
N LEU A 203 8.52 -3.08 -7.10
CA LEU A 203 8.22 -4.14 -8.07
C LEU A 203 7.09 -5.04 -7.57
N SER A 204 7.12 -5.41 -6.29
CA SER A 204 6.06 -6.22 -5.70
C SER A 204 4.76 -5.44 -5.59
N ALA A 205 4.83 -4.17 -5.18
CA ALA A 205 3.68 -3.27 -5.13
C ALA A 205 3.03 -3.11 -6.52
N SER A 206 3.83 -2.86 -7.56
CA SER A 206 3.37 -2.73 -8.94
C SER A 206 2.62 -3.97 -9.42
N GLN A 207 3.16 -5.16 -9.16
CA GLN A 207 2.51 -6.41 -9.54
C GLN A 207 1.15 -6.57 -8.85
N ARG A 208 1.07 -6.29 -7.54
CA ARG A 208 -0.19 -6.38 -6.78
C ARG A 208 -1.22 -5.37 -7.23
N TYR A 209 -0.84 -4.10 -7.41
CA TYR A 209 -1.75 -3.09 -7.94
C TYR A 209 -2.28 -3.47 -9.32
N HIS A 210 -1.41 -4.00 -10.19
CA HIS A 210 -1.82 -4.46 -11.52
C HIS A 210 -2.84 -5.61 -11.42
N GLU A 211 -2.59 -6.61 -10.57
CA GLU A 211 -3.54 -7.71 -10.31
C GLU A 211 -4.89 -7.20 -9.77
N ILE A 212 -4.86 -6.28 -8.81
CA ILE A 212 -6.06 -5.69 -8.21
C ILE A 212 -6.87 -4.90 -9.25
N SER A 213 -6.22 -4.22 -10.19
CA SER A 213 -6.88 -3.43 -11.25
C SER A 213 -7.80 -4.27 -12.16
N PHE A 214 -7.64 -5.60 -12.19
CA PHE A 214 -8.51 -6.50 -12.94
C PHE A 214 -9.74 -6.97 -12.15
N SER A 215 -9.82 -6.67 -10.85
CA SER A 215 -10.95 -7.10 -10.02
C SER A 215 -12.25 -6.45 -10.50
N PRO A 216 -13.28 -7.24 -10.86
CA PRO A 216 -14.58 -6.71 -11.28
C PRO A 216 -15.40 -6.16 -10.11
N ALA A 217 -14.96 -6.38 -8.87
CA ALA A 217 -15.60 -5.85 -7.67
C ALA A 217 -15.31 -4.34 -7.45
N ILE A 218 -14.35 -3.79 -8.19
CA ILE A 218 -13.92 -2.39 -8.08
C ILE A 218 -14.56 -1.58 -9.21
N ALA A 219 -15.02 -0.36 -8.93
CA ALA A 219 -15.54 0.55 -9.95
C ALA A 219 -14.48 0.88 -11.01
N ASP A 220 -14.89 1.18 -12.24
CA ASP A 220 -13.95 1.36 -13.36
C ASP A 220 -12.96 2.51 -13.14
N GLU A 221 -13.40 3.61 -12.51
CA GLU A 221 -12.53 4.73 -12.14
C GLU A 221 -11.46 4.31 -11.13
N GLU A 222 -11.84 3.54 -10.12
CA GLU A 222 -10.93 3.02 -9.10
C GLU A 222 -9.96 1.97 -9.67
N ARG A 223 -10.40 1.18 -10.66
CA ARG A 223 -9.54 0.23 -11.40
C ARG A 223 -8.46 0.97 -12.19
N LEU A 224 -8.82 2.07 -12.86
CA LEU A 224 -7.85 2.93 -13.56
C LEU A 224 -6.90 3.61 -12.59
N HIS A 225 -7.38 4.12 -11.46
CA HIS A 225 -6.53 4.67 -10.41
C HIS A 225 -5.52 3.62 -9.89
N THR A 226 -6.00 2.40 -9.63
CA THR A 226 -5.14 1.29 -9.18
C THR A 226 -4.10 0.92 -10.24
N LEU A 227 -4.47 0.93 -11.52
CA LEU A 227 -3.51 0.73 -12.62
C LEU A 227 -2.46 1.85 -12.68
N ALA A 228 -2.86 3.11 -12.47
CA ALA A 228 -1.93 4.23 -12.37
C ALA A 228 -0.91 4.03 -11.23
N MET A 229 -1.35 3.54 -10.07
CA MET A 229 -0.45 3.19 -8.96
C MET A 229 0.53 2.08 -9.34
N ALA A 230 0.07 1.08 -10.09
CA ALA A 230 0.94 0.03 -10.63
C ALA A 230 2.04 0.58 -11.55
N VAL A 231 1.67 1.53 -12.43
CA VAL A 231 2.60 2.23 -13.33
C VAL A 231 3.59 3.08 -12.55
N LYS A 232 3.13 3.87 -11.57
CA LYS A 232 4.01 4.69 -10.72
C LYS A 232 5.05 3.83 -9.99
N CYS A 233 4.62 2.74 -9.38
CA CYS A 233 5.52 1.78 -8.73
C CYS A 233 6.52 1.15 -9.73
N ALA A 234 6.07 0.72 -10.91
CA ALA A 234 6.97 0.15 -11.92
C ALA A 234 8.05 1.15 -12.39
N ILE A 235 7.68 2.42 -12.50
CA ILE A 235 8.60 3.50 -12.88
C ILE A 235 9.61 3.78 -11.77
N LEU A 236 9.18 3.80 -10.50
CA LEU A 236 10.05 4.04 -9.33
C LEU A 236 10.98 2.86 -9.01
N ALA A 237 10.66 1.66 -9.47
CA ALA A 237 11.50 0.49 -9.27
C ALA A 237 12.91 0.65 -9.92
N PRO A 238 13.96 0.03 -9.34
CA PRO A 238 15.31 0.06 -9.90
C PRO A 238 15.38 -0.52 -11.32
N ALA A 239 16.14 0.11 -12.22
CA ALA A 239 16.29 -0.33 -13.61
C ALA A 239 16.89 -1.74 -13.68
N GLY A 240 16.28 -2.65 -14.44
CA GLY A 240 16.75 -4.03 -14.61
C GLY A 240 15.69 -4.97 -15.20
N PRO A 241 16.00 -6.27 -15.40
CA PRO A 241 15.17 -7.19 -16.20
C PRO A 241 13.78 -7.44 -15.62
N MET A 242 13.66 -7.49 -14.28
CA MET A 242 12.36 -7.64 -13.63
C MET A 242 11.46 -6.42 -13.85
N ARG A 243 12.04 -5.20 -13.80
CA ARG A 243 11.33 -3.95 -14.08
C ARG A 243 10.90 -3.89 -15.54
N SER A 244 11.78 -4.20 -16.49
CA SER A 244 11.47 -4.22 -17.92
C SER A 244 10.30 -5.16 -18.23
N ARG A 245 10.27 -6.36 -17.61
CA ARG A 245 9.12 -7.28 -17.74
C ARG A 245 7.82 -6.72 -17.15
N ALA A 246 7.88 -6.02 -16.02
CA ALA A 246 6.71 -5.38 -15.42
C ALA A 246 6.17 -4.26 -16.31
N LEU A 247 7.05 -3.38 -16.80
CA LEU A 247 6.70 -2.29 -17.73
C LEU A 247 6.12 -2.83 -19.04
N ALA A 248 6.67 -3.92 -19.58
CA ALA A 248 6.14 -4.56 -20.79
C ALA A 248 4.70 -5.06 -20.60
N ARG A 249 4.36 -5.59 -19.42
CA ARG A 249 2.98 -6.01 -19.11
C ARG A 249 2.04 -4.81 -19.03
N LEU A 250 2.48 -3.74 -18.36
CA LEU A 250 1.69 -2.52 -18.20
C LEU A 250 1.48 -1.78 -19.51
N TYR A 251 2.52 -1.69 -20.36
CA TYR A 251 2.43 -1.05 -21.66
C TYR A 251 1.51 -1.80 -22.64
N LYS A 252 1.43 -3.13 -22.53
CA LYS A 252 0.51 -3.97 -23.32
C LYS A 252 -0.93 -3.94 -22.81
N ASP A 253 -1.21 -3.37 -21.64
CA ASP A 253 -2.57 -3.16 -21.16
C ASP A 253 -3.18 -1.97 -21.91
N GLU A 254 -4.20 -2.22 -22.72
CA GLU A 254 -4.88 -1.19 -23.52
C GLU A 254 -5.45 -0.04 -22.67
N ARG A 255 -5.79 -0.32 -21.40
CA ARG A 255 -6.30 0.69 -20.46
C ARG A 255 -5.23 1.71 -20.07
N ALA A 256 -3.94 1.35 -20.18
CA ALA A 256 -2.83 2.22 -19.79
C ALA A 256 -2.80 3.52 -20.62
N VAL A 257 -3.32 3.51 -21.85
CA VAL A 257 -3.39 4.69 -22.73
C VAL A 257 -4.24 5.83 -22.13
N GLN A 258 -5.18 5.49 -21.25
CA GLN A 258 -6.07 6.47 -20.60
C GLN A 258 -5.39 7.18 -19.41
N LEU A 259 -4.21 6.72 -19.00
CA LEU A 259 -3.50 7.24 -17.83
C LEU A 259 -2.69 8.48 -18.19
N GLY A 260 -2.61 9.44 -17.26
CA GLY A 260 -1.75 10.61 -17.40
C GLY A 260 -0.26 10.24 -17.48
N GLU A 261 0.10 9.09 -16.92
CA GLU A 261 1.45 8.54 -16.87
C GLU A 261 1.84 7.76 -18.15
N PHE A 262 0.93 7.58 -19.12
CA PHE A 262 1.20 6.76 -20.30
C PHE A 262 2.42 7.23 -21.10
N GLY A 263 2.59 8.54 -21.28
CA GLY A 263 3.70 9.09 -22.06
C GLY A 263 5.08 8.75 -21.45
N ILE A 264 5.22 8.80 -20.13
CA ILE A 264 6.46 8.42 -19.46
C ILE A 264 6.63 6.89 -19.43
N LEU A 265 5.54 6.13 -19.27
CA LEU A 265 5.54 4.68 -19.38
C LEU A 265 6.06 4.21 -20.75
N GLU A 266 5.54 4.77 -21.85
CA GLU A 266 5.98 4.46 -23.22
C GLU A 266 7.48 4.74 -23.38
N LYS A 267 7.93 5.93 -22.96
CA LYS A 267 9.36 6.29 -23.07
C LYS A 267 10.25 5.34 -22.29
N ILE A 268 9.86 4.99 -21.07
CA ILE A 268 10.64 4.08 -20.23
C ILE A 268 10.64 2.68 -20.84
N PHE A 269 9.50 2.19 -21.31
CA PHE A 269 9.40 0.87 -21.94
C PHE A 269 10.23 0.76 -23.22
N LEU A 270 10.30 1.84 -24.02
CA LEU A 270 11.12 1.91 -25.24
C LEU A 270 12.57 2.35 -24.97
N ASP A 271 12.98 2.40 -23.70
CA ASP A 271 14.33 2.75 -23.24
C ASP A 271 14.83 4.11 -23.79
N ARG A 272 13.91 5.05 -23.95
CA ARG A 272 14.21 6.45 -24.32
C ARG A 272 14.68 7.23 -23.11
N LEU A 273 15.54 8.22 -23.35
CA LEU A 273 16.00 9.16 -22.32
C LEU A 273 14.86 10.06 -21.86
N LEU A 274 14.79 10.27 -20.54
CA LEU A 274 13.82 11.14 -19.90
C LEU A 274 14.40 12.53 -19.68
N SER A 275 13.64 13.56 -20.06
CA SER A 275 14.03 14.96 -19.81
C SER A 275 13.64 15.41 -18.39
N PRO A 276 14.35 16.39 -17.81
CA PRO A 276 14.02 16.91 -16.47
C PRO A 276 12.58 17.43 -16.34
N GLN A 277 12.03 18.03 -17.40
CA GLN A 277 10.66 18.56 -17.41
C GLN A 277 9.60 17.45 -17.29
N GLU A 278 9.83 16.32 -17.97
CA GLU A 278 8.92 15.17 -17.90
C GLU A 278 8.96 14.49 -16.54
N VAL A 279 10.15 14.41 -15.95
CA VAL A 279 10.34 13.87 -14.60
C VAL A 279 9.66 14.78 -13.56
N ALA A 280 9.78 16.10 -13.70
CA ALA A 280 9.10 17.05 -12.82
C ALA A 280 7.58 16.90 -12.89
N LYS A 281 7.02 16.83 -14.12
CA LYS A 281 5.58 16.62 -14.32
C LYS A 281 5.11 15.28 -13.74
N PHE A 282 5.91 14.22 -13.86
CA PHE A 282 5.60 12.93 -13.24
C PHE A 282 5.66 12.99 -11.70
N ALA A 283 6.63 13.72 -11.14
CA ALA A 283 6.78 13.88 -9.70
C ALA A 283 5.58 14.56 -9.03
N GLU A 284 4.90 15.48 -9.72
CA GLU A 284 3.67 16.12 -9.24
C GLU A 284 2.53 15.11 -8.95
N GLY A 285 2.54 13.97 -9.64
CA GLY A 285 1.55 12.91 -9.46
C GLY A 285 1.92 11.87 -8.40
N LEU A 286 3.09 11.97 -7.76
CA LEU A 286 3.55 10.99 -6.76
C LEU A 286 3.08 11.33 -5.35
N GLN A 287 2.92 10.30 -4.52
CA GLN A 287 2.57 10.48 -3.12
C GLN A 287 3.79 10.94 -2.30
N PRO A 288 3.59 11.64 -1.16
CA PRO A 288 4.69 12.16 -0.35
C PRO A 288 5.73 11.09 0.04
N HIS A 289 5.30 9.88 0.41
CA HIS A 289 6.21 8.80 0.77
C HIS A 289 7.06 8.28 -0.42
N GLN A 290 6.59 8.45 -1.66
CA GLN A 290 7.31 8.07 -2.88
C GLN A 290 8.39 9.10 -3.25
N LEU A 291 8.26 10.34 -2.76
CA LEU A 291 9.23 11.42 -2.93
C LEU A 291 10.29 11.48 -1.82
N ALA A 292 10.27 10.52 -0.89
CA ALA A 292 11.19 10.50 0.23
C ALA A 292 12.66 10.45 -0.21
N THR A 293 13.51 11.16 0.51
CA THR A 293 14.94 11.21 0.26
C THR A 293 15.63 9.91 0.72
N THR A 294 16.65 9.50 -0.03
CA THR A 294 17.58 8.44 0.36
C THR A 294 18.74 8.99 1.18
N SER A 295 19.56 8.12 1.73
CA SER A 295 20.69 8.49 2.61
C SER A 295 21.74 9.38 1.95
N ASP A 296 21.78 9.39 0.62
CA ASP A 296 22.67 10.20 -0.22
C ASP A 296 22.07 11.59 -0.56
N GLY A 297 20.90 11.94 -0.02
CA GLY A 297 20.21 13.20 -0.25
C GLY A 297 19.44 13.29 -1.57
N SER A 298 19.50 12.25 -2.43
CA SER A 298 18.68 12.18 -3.64
C SER A 298 17.27 11.66 -3.33
N THR A 299 16.31 11.87 -4.22
CA THR A 299 14.98 11.25 -4.10
C THR A 299 14.98 9.87 -4.75
N VAL A 300 14.09 8.99 -4.30
CA VAL A 300 13.87 7.67 -4.94
C VAL A 300 13.64 7.82 -6.45
N LEU A 301 12.82 8.80 -6.85
CA LEU A 301 12.57 9.10 -8.26
C LEU A 301 13.84 9.52 -9.00
N ALA A 302 14.63 10.44 -8.43
CA ALA A 302 15.87 10.90 -9.07
C ALA A 302 16.83 9.73 -9.33
N LYS A 303 16.98 8.83 -8.35
CA LYS A 303 17.79 7.63 -8.50
C LYS A 303 17.25 6.70 -9.60
N ALA A 304 15.94 6.45 -9.63
CA ALA A 304 15.33 5.61 -10.66
C ALA A 304 15.49 6.19 -12.07
N VAL A 305 15.39 7.51 -12.22
CA VAL A 305 15.57 8.22 -13.50
C VAL A 305 17.01 8.13 -13.99
N VAL A 306 17.98 8.36 -13.10
CA VAL A 306 19.41 8.22 -13.43
C VAL A 306 19.72 6.81 -13.93
N GLU A 307 19.29 5.78 -13.17
CA GLU A 307 19.53 4.38 -13.53
C GLU A 307 18.84 4.01 -14.85
N HIS A 308 17.64 4.54 -15.09
CA HIS A 308 16.92 4.38 -16.36
C HIS A 308 17.65 5.05 -17.53
N ASN A 309 18.04 6.32 -17.39
CA ASN A 309 18.73 7.06 -18.44
C ASN A 309 20.10 6.44 -18.74
N LEU A 310 20.78 5.86 -17.75
CA LEU A 310 22.02 5.13 -17.96
C LEU A 310 21.79 3.86 -18.80
N LEU A 311 20.73 3.10 -18.53
CA LEU A 311 20.34 1.96 -19.37
C LEU A 311 19.93 2.40 -20.79
N GLY A 312 19.25 3.53 -20.93
CA GLY A 312 18.95 4.12 -22.24
C GLY A 312 20.23 4.50 -22.99
N ALA A 313 21.18 5.15 -22.31
CA ALA A 313 22.48 5.51 -22.88
C ALA A 313 23.27 4.27 -23.34
N SER A 314 23.20 3.15 -22.61
CA SER A 314 23.89 1.91 -23.02
C SER A 314 23.36 1.29 -24.31
N ARG A 315 22.15 1.68 -24.74
CA ARG A 315 21.57 1.27 -26.03
C ARG A 315 21.93 2.21 -27.17
N LEU A 316 22.28 3.45 -26.85
CA LEU A 316 22.62 4.49 -27.83
C LEU A 316 24.12 4.54 -28.12
N TYR A 317 24.96 4.27 -27.11
CA TYR A 317 26.40 4.41 -27.20
C TYR A 317 27.10 3.05 -27.08
N ASN A 318 28.17 2.85 -27.86
CA ASN A 318 29.10 1.74 -27.63
C ASN A 318 30.03 2.02 -26.44
N ASN A 319 30.41 3.29 -26.28
CA ASN A 319 31.21 3.80 -25.17
C ASN A 319 30.96 5.29 -24.99
N ILE A 320 31.26 5.81 -23.80
CA ILE A 320 31.14 7.23 -23.46
C ILE A 320 32.06 7.57 -22.27
N GLN A 321 32.64 8.76 -22.27
CA GLN A 321 33.39 9.30 -21.12
C GLN A 321 32.46 9.68 -19.97
N PHE A 322 32.91 9.52 -18.72
CA PHE A 322 32.09 9.81 -17.54
C PHE A 322 31.69 11.29 -17.41
N GLU A 323 32.48 12.23 -17.93
CA GLU A 323 32.11 13.65 -17.97
C GLU A 323 30.86 13.89 -18.86
N ALA A 324 30.86 13.29 -20.05
CA ALA A 324 29.74 13.38 -20.99
C ALA A 324 28.53 12.59 -20.50
N LEU A 325 28.75 11.40 -19.91
CA LEU A 325 27.70 10.60 -19.31
C LEU A 325 27.07 11.32 -18.11
N GLY A 326 27.87 11.91 -17.23
CA GLY A 326 27.39 12.72 -16.11
C GLY A 326 26.52 13.88 -16.59
N SER A 327 26.98 14.61 -17.62
CA SER A 327 26.19 15.69 -18.24
C SER A 327 24.84 15.20 -18.80
N LEU A 328 24.80 13.99 -19.39
CA LEU A 328 23.58 13.37 -19.91
C LEU A 328 22.61 12.94 -18.79
N LEU A 329 23.14 12.46 -17.67
CA LEU A 329 22.36 11.95 -16.53
C LEU A 329 22.00 13.05 -15.51
N GLY A 330 22.60 14.24 -15.61
CA GLY A 330 22.48 15.29 -14.61
C GLY A 330 23.29 15.01 -13.34
N LEU A 331 24.43 14.32 -13.47
CA LEU A 331 25.35 13.95 -12.39
C LEU A 331 26.76 14.51 -12.64
N ASP A 332 27.57 14.55 -11.58
CA ASP A 332 29.02 14.68 -11.72
C ASP A 332 29.64 13.37 -12.28
N ALA A 333 30.86 13.46 -12.82
CA ALA A 333 31.52 12.31 -13.43
C ALA A 333 31.76 11.17 -12.42
N GLU A 334 32.09 11.50 -11.17
CA GLU A 334 32.36 10.54 -10.10
C GLU A 334 31.10 9.74 -9.74
N LYS A 335 29.94 10.38 -9.55
CA LYS A 335 28.68 9.67 -9.30
C LYS A 335 28.17 8.91 -10.52
N ALA A 336 28.44 9.41 -11.72
CA ALA A 336 28.12 8.68 -12.95
C ALA A 336 28.92 7.36 -13.02
N GLU A 337 30.21 7.40 -12.69
CA GLU A 337 31.06 6.21 -12.57
C GLU A 337 30.56 5.27 -11.47
N GLU A 338 30.33 5.78 -10.25
CA GLU A 338 29.85 4.98 -9.12
C GLU A 338 28.51 4.29 -9.43
N THR A 339 27.57 5.02 -10.01
CA THR A 339 26.26 4.49 -10.39
C THR A 339 26.39 3.40 -11.48
N THR A 340 27.26 3.64 -12.46
CA THR A 340 27.54 2.66 -13.53
C THR A 340 28.18 1.40 -12.98
N ALA A 341 29.20 1.54 -12.14
CA ALA A 341 29.88 0.42 -11.49
C ALA A 341 28.90 -0.43 -10.67
N ARG A 342 28.02 0.21 -9.89
CA ARG A 342 26.98 -0.46 -9.11
C ARG A 342 25.99 -1.23 -9.99
N MET A 343 25.53 -0.65 -11.11
CA MET A 343 24.60 -1.34 -12.01
C MET A 343 25.26 -2.54 -12.70
N VAL A 344 26.53 -2.43 -13.08
CA VAL A 344 27.31 -3.55 -13.63
C VAL A 344 27.53 -4.65 -12.59
N GLU A 345 27.92 -4.29 -11.36
CA GLU A 345 28.12 -5.26 -10.27
C GLU A 345 26.83 -6.04 -9.98
N GLN A 346 25.69 -5.37 -10.01
CA GLN A 346 24.37 -5.97 -9.74
C GLN A 346 23.81 -6.75 -10.94
N GLY A 347 24.50 -6.79 -12.08
CA GLY A 347 24.01 -7.46 -13.29
C GLY A 347 22.80 -6.78 -13.93
N ARG A 348 22.56 -5.50 -13.62
CA ARG A 348 21.47 -4.68 -14.17
C ARG A 348 21.87 -3.93 -15.44
N LEU A 349 23.17 -3.86 -15.70
CA LEU A 349 23.78 -3.25 -16.87
C LEU A 349 24.95 -4.14 -17.32
N VAL A 350 25.14 -4.29 -18.62
CA VAL A 350 26.27 -5.06 -19.17
C VAL A 350 27.30 -4.10 -19.75
N GLY A 351 28.53 -4.18 -19.24
CA GLY A 351 29.60 -3.30 -19.68
C GLY A 351 30.89 -3.46 -18.89
N ARG A 352 31.90 -2.68 -19.27
CA ARG A 352 33.20 -2.60 -18.60
C ARG A 352 33.61 -1.14 -18.43
N ILE A 353 34.34 -0.86 -17.37
CA ILE A 353 34.81 0.48 -17.02
C ILE A 353 36.32 0.52 -17.20
N ASP A 354 36.80 1.48 -17.97
CA ASP A 354 38.20 1.88 -18.01
C ASP A 354 38.38 3.09 -17.09
N GLN A 355 38.95 2.84 -15.91
CA GLN A 355 39.12 3.87 -14.89
C GLN A 355 40.27 4.83 -15.21
N LEU A 356 41.26 4.41 -16.01
CA LEU A 356 42.40 5.27 -16.37
C LEU A 356 41.97 6.33 -17.38
N ASP A 357 41.20 5.90 -18.39
CA ASP A 357 40.70 6.79 -19.44
C ASP A 357 39.34 7.44 -19.08
N GLY A 358 38.70 7.00 -17.99
CA GLY A 358 37.41 7.51 -17.53
C GLY A 358 36.27 7.21 -18.50
N ILE A 359 36.28 6.02 -19.12
CA ILE A 359 35.34 5.61 -20.17
C ILE A 359 34.58 4.35 -19.75
N VAL A 360 33.27 4.35 -19.92
CA VAL A 360 32.47 3.11 -19.89
C VAL A 360 32.31 2.58 -21.31
N TRP A 361 32.50 1.27 -21.47
CA TRP A 361 32.19 0.52 -22.67
C TRP A 361 30.96 -0.35 -22.43
N PHE A 362 29.91 -0.10 -23.20
CA PHE A 362 28.69 -0.88 -23.13
C PHE A 362 28.79 -2.10 -24.04
N GLU A 363 28.33 -3.23 -23.52
CA GLU A 363 28.21 -4.43 -24.32
C GLU A 363 26.73 -4.71 -24.53
N GLY A 364 26.27 -4.49 -25.77
CA GLY A 364 24.89 -4.77 -26.15
C GLY A 364 24.49 -6.20 -25.76
N GLY A 365 23.28 -6.34 -25.23
CA GLY A 365 22.75 -7.58 -24.69
C GLY A 365 21.78 -7.32 -23.54
N GLU A 366 20.96 -8.31 -23.22
CA GLU A 366 20.07 -8.22 -22.06
C GLU A 366 20.85 -8.54 -20.78
N ALA A 367 20.72 -7.69 -19.77
CA ALA A 367 21.24 -7.96 -18.43
C ALA A 367 20.49 -9.18 -17.84
N SER A 368 21.18 -10.08 -17.13
CA SER A 368 20.50 -11.23 -16.49
C SER A 368 19.85 -10.86 -15.15
N GLY A 369 20.30 -9.77 -14.52
CA GLY A 369 19.88 -9.36 -13.18
C GLY A 369 20.56 -10.14 -12.05
N GLU A 370 21.50 -11.03 -12.37
CA GLU A 370 22.26 -11.79 -11.38
C GLU A 370 23.54 -11.04 -10.96
N LYS A 371 23.83 -10.97 -9.67
CA LYS A 371 25.01 -10.26 -9.17
C LYS A 371 26.30 -10.87 -9.77
N GLY A 372 27.15 -10.02 -10.34
CA GLY A 372 28.41 -10.41 -10.98
C GLY A 372 28.31 -10.69 -12.48
N SER A 373 27.10 -10.86 -13.03
CA SER A 373 26.88 -11.17 -14.45
C SER A 373 27.00 -9.99 -15.41
N GLY A 374 27.03 -8.75 -14.89
CA GLY A 374 27.12 -7.55 -15.72
C GLY A 374 28.50 -7.35 -16.35
N ARG A 375 29.52 -8.07 -15.85
CA ARG A 375 30.84 -8.09 -16.48
C ARG A 375 30.78 -8.94 -17.74
N ALA A 376 31.22 -8.36 -18.84
CA ALA A 376 31.36 -9.07 -20.10
C ALA A 376 32.39 -10.21 -20.01
N GLU A 377 31.92 -11.46 -19.99
CA GLU A 377 32.81 -12.64 -19.96
C GLU A 377 33.39 -13.01 -21.33
N VAL A 378 32.82 -12.54 -22.44
CA VAL A 378 33.17 -13.01 -23.79
C VAL A 378 33.40 -11.86 -24.78
N ILE A 379 34.65 -11.43 -24.90
CA ILE A 379 35.12 -10.44 -25.90
C ILE A 379 35.11 -11.03 -27.32
N THR A 380 35.35 -12.34 -27.44
CA THR A 380 35.50 -13.03 -28.73
C THR A 380 34.14 -13.27 -29.41
N GLY A 381 34.02 -12.85 -30.66
CA GLY A 381 32.85 -13.13 -31.50
C GLY A 381 31.68 -12.14 -31.37
N LYS A 382 31.83 -11.00 -30.67
CA LYS A 382 30.80 -9.94 -30.64
C LYS A 382 30.48 -9.40 -32.04
N GLU A 383 31.51 -9.03 -32.81
CA GLU A 383 31.34 -8.56 -34.19
C GLU A 383 30.73 -9.64 -35.10
N MET A 384 31.08 -10.91 -34.88
CA MET A 384 30.49 -12.03 -35.62
C MET A 384 29.00 -12.21 -35.30
N ARG A 385 28.61 -12.10 -34.02
CA ARG A 385 27.20 -12.14 -33.59
C ARG A 385 26.42 -10.96 -34.18
N ARG A 386 27.00 -9.76 -34.17
CA ARG A 386 26.39 -8.56 -34.76
C ARG A 386 26.21 -8.73 -36.28
N TRP A 387 27.21 -9.27 -36.95
CA TRP A 387 27.11 -9.59 -38.38
C TRP A 387 26.00 -10.60 -38.65
N GLY A 388 25.91 -11.67 -37.85
CA GLY A 388 24.82 -12.64 -37.92
C GLY A 388 23.43 -12.00 -37.77
N ALA A 389 23.23 -11.16 -36.75
CA ALA A 389 21.97 -10.45 -36.53
C ALA A 389 21.60 -9.50 -37.67
N ASN A 390 22.59 -8.83 -38.29
CA ASN A 390 22.34 -7.97 -39.46
C ASN A 390 21.89 -8.79 -40.69
N VAL A 391 22.46 -9.98 -40.90
CA VAL A 391 22.07 -10.88 -42.00
C VAL A 391 20.67 -11.43 -41.77
N GLU A 392 20.34 -11.80 -40.53
CA GLU A 392 19.00 -12.22 -40.13
C GLU A 392 17.97 -11.12 -40.38
N SER A 393 18.21 -9.90 -39.87
CA SER A 393 17.32 -8.74 -40.08
C SER A 393 17.10 -8.42 -41.56
N LEU A 394 18.15 -8.45 -42.39
CA LEU A 394 18.00 -8.25 -43.83
C LEU A 394 17.14 -9.34 -44.48
N SER A 395 17.26 -10.58 -44.02
CA SER A 395 16.48 -11.71 -44.52
C SER A 395 15.00 -11.57 -44.14
N GLU A 396 14.71 -11.16 -42.90
CA GLU A 396 13.36 -10.85 -42.43
C GLU A 396 12.73 -9.70 -43.22
N ASP A 397 13.49 -8.64 -43.53
CA ASP A 397 13.00 -7.52 -44.33
C ASP A 397 12.61 -7.95 -45.76
N VAL A 398 13.40 -8.82 -46.38
CA VAL A 398 13.09 -9.39 -47.71
C VAL A 398 11.79 -10.22 -47.65
N GLU A 399 11.62 -11.03 -46.61
CA GLU A 399 10.41 -11.81 -46.39
C GLU A 399 9.18 -10.90 -46.17
N ASN A 400 9.32 -9.85 -45.37
CA ASN A 400 8.26 -8.86 -45.12
C ASN A 400 7.84 -8.13 -46.40
N ILE A 401 8.80 -7.74 -47.25
CA ILE A 401 8.53 -7.13 -48.56
C ILE A 401 7.80 -8.14 -49.46
N THR A 402 8.26 -9.39 -49.51
CA THR A 402 7.67 -10.44 -50.35
C THR A 402 6.22 -10.72 -49.93
N ASN A 403 5.96 -10.83 -48.63
CA ASN A 403 4.61 -11.00 -48.09
C ASN A 403 3.71 -9.80 -48.39
N SER A 404 4.25 -8.58 -48.31
CA SER A 404 3.51 -7.36 -48.65
C SER A 404 3.17 -7.31 -50.15
N LEU A 405 4.12 -7.68 -51.02
CA LEU A 405 3.92 -7.78 -52.47
C LEU A 405 2.87 -8.84 -52.83
N GLN A 406 2.89 -10.02 -52.21
CA GLN A 406 1.89 -11.06 -52.42
C GLN A 406 0.49 -10.60 -52.01
N LYS A 407 0.40 -9.81 -50.93
CA LYS A 407 -0.87 -9.28 -50.41
C LYS A 407 -1.45 -8.18 -51.29
N GLU A 408 -0.62 -7.25 -51.77
CA GLU A 408 -1.06 -6.08 -52.53
C GLU A 408 -1.14 -6.33 -54.05
N PHE A 409 -0.23 -7.16 -54.60
CA PHE A 409 -0.08 -7.41 -56.03
C PHE A 409 0.03 -8.91 -56.36
N PRO A 410 -0.99 -9.73 -56.05
CA PRO A 410 -0.92 -11.18 -56.21
C PRO A 410 -0.67 -11.63 -57.66
N ASP A 411 -1.25 -10.93 -58.65
CA ASP A 411 -1.07 -11.25 -60.07
C ASP A 411 0.36 -10.98 -60.56
N PHE A 412 1.00 -9.91 -60.06
CA PHE A 412 2.39 -9.58 -60.38
C PHE A 412 3.32 -10.65 -59.80
N VAL A 413 3.07 -11.08 -58.56
CA VAL A 413 3.85 -12.13 -57.91
C VAL A 413 3.65 -13.47 -58.63
N ALA A 414 2.41 -13.84 -58.98
CA ALA A 414 2.14 -15.07 -59.73
C ALA A 414 2.80 -15.10 -61.13
N ALA A 415 2.97 -13.94 -61.77
CA ALA A 415 3.60 -13.84 -63.09
C ALA A 415 5.14 -13.83 -63.05
N ASN A 416 5.76 -13.34 -61.98
CA ASN A 416 7.21 -13.07 -61.92
C ASN A 416 7.97 -13.87 -60.86
N LEU A 417 7.27 -14.43 -59.86
CA LEU A 417 7.81 -15.20 -58.74
C LEU A 417 7.44 -16.68 -58.90
N VAL A 418 7.58 -17.19 -60.13
CA VAL A 418 7.43 -18.61 -60.46
C VAL A 418 8.76 -19.29 -60.13
N VAL A 419 8.77 -20.09 -59.06
CA VAL A 419 9.90 -20.97 -58.70
C VAL A 419 9.97 -22.16 -59.65
#